data_AF-A0A7W0Y0B3-F1
#
_entry.id   AF-A0A7W0Y0B3-F1
#
_cell.length_a   1.000
_cell.length_b   1.000
_cell.length_c   1.000
_cell.angle_alpha   90.00
_cell.angle_beta   90.00
_cell.angle_gamma   90.00
#
_symmetry.space_group_name_H-M   'P 1'
#
loop_
_entity.id
_entity.type
_entity.pdbx_description
1 polymer ?
#
loop_
_entity_poly.entity_id
_entity_poly.type
_entity_poly.pdbx_seq_one_letter_code
_entity_poly.pdbx_strand_id
1 'polypeptide(L)'
;MTQPLTTKANRTYRHEALLWRDLDEFLAGTVPFIQGGLDAGEPVMVAVINARKESLLDALGPDADDVLFVDMAELGRNPARIIPAWRQFLDDHSANGEPVRGIGEPIWFGRRPEEIIEGQLHEALLNVAVEPDTPFWLMCPYDVGQLDASVIEEAYRSHPAIVYVEQYRGSTLYGGRNHVDTVFGSELPPLSGTSIDRYFGPDDLRGISSFVAIRSYAAGMRADKAADLAVAVQELASSSIHRGASGGVIRLWAR
;
A
#
# COMPACT_ATOMS: atom_id res chain seq x y z
N MET A 1 -4.90 -22.89 29.24
CA MET A 1 -5.49 -23.73 28.17
C MET A 1 -5.51 -22.87 26.92
N THR A 2 -4.54 -23.07 26.05
CA THR A 2 -4.44 -22.39 24.76
C THR A 2 -5.46 -23.02 23.83
N GLN A 3 -6.49 -22.27 23.49
CA GLN A 3 -7.53 -22.73 22.58
C GLN A 3 -6.93 -22.78 21.17
N PRO A 4 -7.02 -23.90 20.43
CA PRO A 4 -6.60 -23.92 19.04
C PRO A 4 -7.42 -22.89 18.27
N LEU A 5 -6.75 -22.08 17.43
CA LEU A 5 -7.40 -21.13 16.52
C LEU A 5 -8.32 -21.93 15.60
N THR A 6 -9.61 -21.96 15.95
CA THR A 6 -10.64 -22.62 15.16
C THR A 6 -10.89 -21.70 13.97
N THR A 7 -10.43 -22.13 12.79
CA THR A 7 -10.59 -21.51 11.48
C THR A 7 -12.05 -21.55 11.04
N LYS A 8 -12.92 -20.80 11.72
CA LYS A 8 -14.19 -20.42 11.11
C LYS A 8 -13.90 -19.43 10.00
N ALA A 9 -14.42 -19.71 8.80
CA ALA A 9 -14.50 -18.77 7.69
C ALA A 9 -14.88 -17.38 8.22
N ASN A 10 -13.97 -16.41 8.06
CA ASN A 10 -14.20 -15.05 8.52
C ASN A 10 -15.11 -14.35 7.52
N ARG A 11 -16.26 -13.90 8.00
CA ARG A 11 -17.30 -13.28 7.18
C ARG A 11 -17.27 -11.75 7.24
N THR A 12 -16.18 -11.17 7.74
CA THR A 12 -16.01 -9.73 7.95
C THR A 12 -14.60 -9.32 7.61
N TYR A 13 -14.41 -8.05 7.34
CA TYR A 13 -13.12 -7.50 6.97
C TYR A 13 -12.15 -7.58 8.16
N ARG A 14 -10.94 -8.06 7.90
CA ARG A 14 -9.82 -8.07 8.84
C ARG A 14 -8.59 -7.52 8.19
N HIS A 15 -7.91 -6.65 8.91
CA HIS A 15 -6.65 -6.03 8.51
C HIS A 15 -5.68 -6.15 9.67
N GLU A 16 -4.66 -6.98 9.50
CA GLU A 16 -3.82 -7.42 10.61
C GLU A 16 -2.34 -7.26 10.26
N ALA A 17 -1.54 -6.71 11.18
CA ALA A 17 -0.10 -6.61 10.98
C ALA A 17 0.60 -7.83 11.59
N LEU A 18 1.31 -8.61 10.77
CA LEU A 18 2.21 -9.67 11.23
C LEU A 18 3.59 -9.07 11.49
N LEU A 19 4.04 -9.04 12.74
CA LEU A 19 5.37 -8.58 13.10
C LEU A 19 6.31 -9.78 13.25
N TRP A 20 7.42 -9.77 12.52
CA TRP A 20 8.39 -10.88 12.46
C TRP A 20 9.83 -10.36 12.46
N ARG A 21 10.78 -11.16 12.96
CA ARG A 21 12.20 -10.78 13.14
C ARG A 21 13.17 -11.49 12.19
N ASP A 22 12.79 -12.67 11.72
CA ASP A 22 13.57 -13.46 10.77
C ASP A 22 12.66 -14.24 9.81
N LEU A 23 13.26 -14.84 8.79
CA LEU A 23 12.53 -15.57 7.76
C LEU A 23 11.73 -16.74 8.33
N ASP A 24 12.20 -17.37 9.41
CA ASP A 24 11.50 -18.48 10.05
C ASP A 24 10.20 -17.97 10.70
N GLU A 25 10.23 -16.83 11.42
CA GLU A 25 9.03 -16.19 11.96
C GLU A 25 8.08 -15.71 10.84
N PHE A 26 8.61 -15.19 9.72
CA PHE A 26 7.81 -14.81 8.55
C PHE A 26 7.04 -16.01 7.98
N LEU A 27 7.74 -17.12 7.72
CA LEU A 27 7.14 -18.35 7.18
C LEU A 27 6.16 -18.98 8.17
N ALA A 28 6.50 -19.01 9.46
CA ALA A 28 5.63 -19.53 10.51
C ALA A 28 4.32 -18.74 10.65
N GLY A 29 4.32 -17.43 10.35
CA GLY A 29 3.11 -16.60 10.36
C GLY A 29 2.29 -16.68 9.06
N THR A 30 2.95 -16.84 7.90
CA THR A 30 2.31 -16.72 6.59
C THR A 30 1.91 -18.07 5.98
N VAL A 31 2.72 -19.12 6.11
CA VAL A 31 2.43 -20.44 5.49
C VAL A 31 1.16 -21.06 6.07
N PRO A 32 0.96 -21.15 7.40
CA PRO A 32 -0.28 -21.68 7.95
C PRO A 32 -1.52 -20.82 7.61
N PHE A 33 -1.33 -19.51 7.44
CA PHE A 33 -2.40 -18.61 7.01
C PHE A 33 -2.85 -18.91 5.57
N ILE A 34 -1.90 -19.17 4.66
CA ILE A 34 -2.16 -19.54 3.27
C ILE A 34 -2.82 -20.93 3.22
N GLN A 35 -2.19 -21.95 3.82
CA GLN A 35 -2.68 -23.33 3.80
C GLN A 35 -4.07 -23.43 4.44
N GLY A 36 -4.30 -22.74 5.56
CA GLY A 36 -5.63 -22.73 6.19
C GLY A 36 -6.71 -22.02 5.35
N GLY A 37 -6.33 -21.23 4.33
CA GLY A 37 -7.25 -20.68 3.33
C GLY A 37 -7.56 -21.71 2.24
N LEU A 38 -6.51 -22.34 1.70
CA LEU A 38 -6.63 -23.40 0.70
C LEU A 38 -7.45 -24.59 1.22
N ASP A 39 -7.18 -25.05 2.44
CA ASP A 39 -7.95 -26.13 3.11
C ASP A 39 -9.43 -25.79 3.27
N ALA A 40 -9.75 -24.50 3.40
CA ALA A 40 -11.12 -23.98 3.53
C ALA A 40 -11.76 -23.66 2.17
N GLY A 41 -11.03 -23.79 1.06
CA GLY A 41 -11.48 -23.40 -0.27
C GLY A 41 -11.57 -21.89 -0.47
N GLU A 42 -10.90 -21.09 0.37
CA GLU A 42 -10.86 -19.63 0.31
C GLU A 42 -9.75 -19.20 -0.67
N PRO A 43 -10.06 -18.45 -1.75
CA PRO A 43 -9.05 -17.93 -2.67
C PRO A 43 -8.00 -17.07 -1.95
N VAL A 44 -6.72 -17.28 -2.27
CA VAL A 44 -5.59 -16.59 -1.64
C VAL A 44 -4.79 -15.80 -2.67
N MET A 45 -4.63 -14.50 -2.42
CA MET A 45 -3.67 -13.66 -3.16
C MET A 45 -2.53 -13.22 -2.24
N VAL A 46 -1.29 -13.41 -2.70
CA VAL A 46 -0.08 -13.02 -1.97
C VAL A 46 0.70 -11.99 -2.80
N ALA A 47 0.66 -10.75 -2.36
CA ALA A 47 1.37 -9.63 -2.94
C ALA A 47 2.56 -9.23 -2.04
N VAL A 48 3.74 -9.77 -2.35
CA VAL A 48 4.99 -9.53 -1.59
C VAL A 48 6.16 -9.26 -2.55
N ILE A 49 7.32 -8.84 -2.04
CA ILE A 49 8.51 -8.70 -2.89
C ILE A 49 9.02 -10.07 -3.35
N ASN A 50 9.71 -10.13 -4.50
CA ASN A 50 10.18 -11.38 -5.10
C ASN A 50 11.00 -12.27 -4.14
N ALA A 51 11.85 -11.69 -3.30
CA ALA A 51 12.64 -12.47 -2.33
C ALA A 51 11.74 -13.23 -1.32
N ARG A 52 10.62 -12.63 -0.87
CA ARG A 52 9.66 -13.28 0.02
C ARG A 52 8.79 -14.28 -0.72
N LYS A 53 8.40 -13.96 -1.96
CA LYS A 53 7.69 -14.87 -2.85
C LYS A 53 8.48 -16.17 -3.04
N GLU A 54 9.77 -16.10 -3.36
CA GLU A 54 10.62 -17.29 -3.54
C GLU A 54 10.64 -18.18 -2.29
N SER A 55 10.80 -17.59 -1.10
CA SER A 55 10.76 -18.35 0.16
C SER A 55 9.39 -19.01 0.43
N LEU A 56 8.29 -18.35 0.05
CA LEU A 56 6.94 -18.91 0.17
C LEU A 56 6.71 -20.05 -0.81
N LEU A 57 7.17 -19.93 -2.07
CA LEU A 57 7.07 -20.98 -3.06
C LEU A 57 7.78 -22.26 -2.59
N ASP A 58 9.00 -22.11 -2.06
CA ASP A 58 9.77 -23.25 -1.52
C ASP A 58 9.08 -23.91 -0.32
N ALA A 59 8.49 -23.10 0.58
CA ALA A 59 7.84 -23.60 1.79
C ALA A 59 6.47 -24.25 1.53
N LEU A 60 5.70 -23.74 0.57
CA LEU A 60 4.38 -24.25 0.20
C LEU A 60 4.46 -25.48 -0.70
N GLY A 61 5.52 -25.61 -1.50
CA GLY A 61 5.64 -26.71 -2.45
C GLY A 61 4.48 -26.72 -3.45
N PRO A 62 3.82 -27.88 -3.69
CA PRO A 62 2.71 -27.98 -4.66
C PRO A 62 1.52 -27.06 -4.37
N ASP A 63 1.25 -26.74 -3.09
CA ASP A 63 0.13 -25.88 -2.70
C ASP A 63 0.25 -24.45 -3.27
N ALA A 64 1.47 -24.05 -3.66
CA ALA A 64 1.72 -22.74 -4.27
C ALA A 64 1.01 -22.54 -5.61
N ASP A 65 0.68 -23.62 -6.34
CA ASP A 65 -0.01 -23.56 -7.63
C ASP A 65 -1.46 -23.03 -7.50
N ASP A 66 -2.04 -23.15 -6.31
CA ASP A 66 -3.40 -22.69 -5.98
C ASP A 66 -3.41 -21.25 -5.38
N VAL A 67 -2.26 -20.56 -5.34
CA VAL A 67 -2.12 -19.21 -4.78
C VAL A 67 -1.80 -18.20 -5.87
N LEU A 68 -2.54 -17.07 -5.90
CA LEU A 68 -2.25 -15.96 -6.81
C LEU A 68 -1.10 -15.11 -6.26
N PHE A 69 0.11 -15.27 -6.81
CA PHE A 69 1.25 -14.43 -6.44
C PHE A 69 1.38 -13.17 -7.31
N VAL A 70 1.49 -12.01 -6.67
CA VAL A 70 1.68 -10.70 -7.30
C VAL A 70 2.99 -10.07 -6.82
N ASP A 71 3.77 -9.49 -7.72
CA ASP A 71 4.98 -8.75 -7.34
C ASP A 71 4.61 -7.38 -6.75
N MET A 72 4.78 -7.23 -5.44
CA MET A 72 4.48 -5.98 -4.75
C MET A 72 5.47 -4.86 -5.06
N ALA A 73 6.68 -5.17 -5.52
CA ALA A 73 7.62 -4.14 -5.96
C ALA A 73 7.15 -3.47 -7.27
N GLU A 74 6.50 -4.24 -8.15
CA GLU A 74 5.87 -3.70 -9.37
C GLU A 74 4.55 -3.00 -9.06
N LEU A 75 3.63 -3.68 -8.37
CA LEU A 75 2.30 -3.15 -8.04
C LEU A 75 2.41 -1.91 -7.13
N GLY A 76 3.19 -2.03 -6.06
CA GLY A 76 3.42 -1.02 -5.04
C GLY A 76 4.39 0.09 -5.44
N ARG A 77 4.91 0.09 -6.68
CA ARG A 77 5.57 1.27 -7.25
C ARG A 77 4.65 2.50 -7.24
N ASN A 78 3.34 2.27 -7.32
CA ASN A 78 2.31 3.26 -7.04
C ASN A 78 1.31 2.67 -6.03
N PRO A 79 1.43 2.96 -4.71
CA PRO A 79 0.55 2.38 -3.69
C PRO A 79 -0.95 2.63 -3.93
N ALA A 80 -1.33 3.70 -4.64
CA ALA A 80 -2.72 3.96 -5.03
C ALA A 80 -3.31 2.89 -5.96
N ARG A 81 -2.50 2.01 -6.56
CA ARG A 81 -2.96 0.87 -7.38
C ARG A 81 -3.24 -0.40 -6.57
N ILE A 82 -2.79 -0.48 -5.33
CA ILE A 82 -2.91 -1.69 -4.51
C ILE A 82 -4.38 -1.93 -4.10
N ILE A 83 -5.12 -0.90 -3.63
CA ILE A 83 -6.56 -1.03 -3.31
C ILE A 83 -7.37 -1.47 -4.54
N PRO A 84 -7.21 -0.86 -5.74
CA PRO A 84 -7.83 -1.36 -6.96
C PRO A 84 -7.53 -2.83 -7.26
N ALA A 85 -6.30 -3.29 -7.03
CA ALA A 85 -5.95 -4.70 -7.23
C ALA A 85 -6.68 -5.63 -6.24
N TRP A 86 -6.76 -5.25 -4.96
CA TRP A 86 -7.56 -5.99 -3.98
C TRP A 86 -9.05 -6.02 -4.36
N ARG A 87 -9.60 -4.90 -4.84
CA ARG A 87 -11.00 -4.83 -5.31
C ARG A 87 -11.25 -5.75 -6.49
N GLN A 88 -10.35 -5.74 -7.48
CA GLN A 88 -10.46 -6.65 -8.62
C GLN A 88 -10.42 -8.12 -8.16
N PHE A 89 -9.50 -8.48 -7.27
CA PHE A 89 -9.44 -9.83 -6.71
C PHE A 89 -10.73 -10.21 -5.96
N LEU A 90 -11.29 -9.29 -5.17
CA LEU A 90 -12.57 -9.50 -4.49
C LEU A 90 -13.74 -9.66 -5.49
N ASP A 91 -13.79 -8.85 -6.54
CA ASP A 91 -14.84 -8.94 -7.56
C ASP A 91 -14.79 -10.29 -8.30
N ASP A 92 -13.58 -10.79 -8.59
CA ASP A 92 -13.35 -12.05 -9.30
C ASP A 92 -13.64 -13.28 -8.43
N HIS A 93 -13.45 -13.19 -7.10
CA HIS A 93 -13.42 -14.36 -6.21
C HIS A 93 -14.45 -14.34 -5.05
N SER A 94 -15.07 -13.21 -4.76
CA SER A 94 -16.00 -13.00 -3.62
C SER A 94 -17.40 -12.55 -4.05
N ALA A 95 -17.76 -12.68 -5.32
CA ALA A 95 -19.04 -12.18 -5.88
C ALA A 95 -20.31 -12.68 -5.13
N ASN A 96 -20.24 -13.83 -4.45
CA ASN A 96 -21.34 -14.39 -3.65
C ASN A 96 -21.16 -14.22 -2.12
N GLY A 97 -20.21 -13.38 -1.69
CA GLY A 97 -19.84 -13.22 -0.28
C GLY A 97 -19.01 -14.39 0.26
N GLU A 98 -18.28 -15.08 -0.63
CA GLU A 98 -17.33 -16.12 -0.24
C GLU A 98 -16.05 -15.50 0.36
N PRO A 99 -15.50 -16.06 1.45
CA PRO A 99 -14.30 -15.50 2.06
C PRO A 99 -13.07 -15.60 1.17
N VAL A 100 -12.23 -14.57 1.21
CA VAL A 100 -10.92 -14.56 0.55
C VAL A 100 -9.83 -14.13 1.53
N ARG A 101 -8.59 -14.56 1.26
CA ARG A 101 -7.41 -14.18 2.04
C ARG A 101 -6.40 -13.41 1.19
N GLY A 102 -5.72 -12.46 1.84
CA GLY A 102 -4.69 -11.65 1.24
C GLY A 102 -3.46 -11.56 2.13
N ILE A 103 -2.28 -11.60 1.53
CA ILE A 103 -1.05 -11.09 2.15
C ILE A 103 -0.55 -9.92 1.33
N GLY A 104 -0.31 -8.76 1.95
CA GLY A 104 0.20 -7.57 1.28
C GLY A 104 1.40 -6.99 1.99
N GLU A 105 2.56 -6.89 1.33
CA GLU A 105 3.78 -6.26 1.88
C GLU A 105 4.05 -4.91 1.17
N PRO A 106 3.19 -3.88 1.30
CA PRO A 106 3.39 -2.60 0.62
C PRO A 106 4.62 -1.84 1.14
N ILE A 107 5.09 -2.16 2.35
CA ILE A 107 6.25 -1.55 3.02
C ILE A 107 7.28 -2.64 3.32
N TRP A 108 8.48 -2.48 2.76
CA TRP A 108 9.61 -3.39 2.97
C TRP A 108 10.92 -2.61 3.12
N PHE A 109 11.97 -3.27 3.60
CA PHE A 109 13.29 -2.66 3.75
C PHE A 109 13.88 -2.21 2.41
N GLY A 110 14.39 -0.98 2.37
CA GLY A 110 15.00 -0.39 1.16
C GLY A 110 14.07 0.52 0.35
N ARG A 111 12.80 0.68 0.75
CA ARG A 111 11.94 1.76 0.23
C ARG A 111 12.46 3.14 0.66
N ARG A 112 12.25 4.14 -0.18
CA ARG A 112 12.59 5.54 0.15
C ARG A 112 11.60 6.10 1.19
N PRO A 113 11.99 7.09 2.01
CA PRO A 113 11.10 7.66 3.02
C PRO A 113 9.74 8.13 2.47
N GLU A 114 9.74 8.79 1.29
CA GLU A 114 8.51 9.24 0.63
C GLU A 114 7.59 8.09 0.19
N GLU A 115 8.17 6.93 -0.13
CA GLU A 115 7.42 5.74 -0.52
C GLU A 115 6.85 5.01 0.71
N ILE A 116 7.54 5.08 1.85
CA ILE A 116 7.04 4.58 3.13
C ILE A 116 5.82 5.40 3.57
N ILE A 117 5.88 6.73 3.49
CA ILE A 117 4.75 7.61 3.84
C ILE A 117 3.50 7.25 3.01
N GLU A 118 3.67 7.10 1.69
CA GLU A 118 2.55 6.72 0.81
C GLU A 118 2.04 5.30 1.08
N GLY A 119 2.93 4.36 1.44
CA GLY A 119 2.56 3.02 1.90
C GLY A 119 1.74 3.04 3.19
N GLN A 120 2.14 3.86 4.16
CA GLN A 120 1.42 4.03 5.44
C GLN A 120 0.03 4.64 5.21
N LEU A 121 -0.08 5.63 4.32
CA LEU A 121 -1.37 6.18 3.91
C LEU A 121 -2.25 5.10 3.25
N HIS A 122 -1.68 4.29 2.35
CA HIS A 122 -2.39 3.17 1.72
C HIS A 122 -2.95 2.20 2.76
N GLU A 123 -2.15 1.79 3.74
CA GLU A 123 -2.57 0.86 4.79
C GLU A 123 -3.65 1.47 5.69
N ALA A 124 -3.56 2.75 6.01
CA ALA A 124 -4.61 3.45 6.75
C ALA A 124 -5.93 3.48 5.93
N LEU A 125 -5.84 3.79 4.62
CA LEU A 125 -6.98 3.85 3.70
C LEU A 125 -7.70 2.53 3.50
N LEU A 126 -7.03 1.38 3.65
CA LEU A 126 -7.66 0.06 3.54
C LEU A 126 -8.85 -0.10 4.50
N ASN A 127 -8.76 0.43 5.72
CA ASN A 127 -9.85 0.38 6.72
C ASN A 127 -11.04 1.30 6.41
N VAL A 128 -10.93 2.13 5.38
CA VAL A 128 -11.99 3.02 4.88
C VAL A 128 -12.53 2.53 3.54
N ALA A 129 -11.66 1.93 2.73
CA ALA A 129 -11.96 1.56 1.35
C ALA A 129 -12.67 0.21 1.21
N VAL A 130 -12.61 -0.63 2.26
CA VAL A 130 -13.24 -1.96 2.34
C VAL A 130 -14.38 -1.91 3.34
N GLU A 131 -15.57 -2.38 2.92
CA GLU A 131 -16.74 -2.40 3.80
C GLU A 131 -16.56 -3.44 4.92
N PRO A 132 -16.96 -3.15 6.18
CA PRO A 132 -16.72 -4.03 7.31
C PRO A 132 -17.27 -5.46 7.18
N ASP A 133 -18.33 -5.65 6.38
CA ASP A 133 -18.97 -6.94 6.10
C ASP A 133 -18.39 -7.67 4.89
N THR A 134 -17.40 -7.07 4.20
CA THR A 134 -16.64 -7.75 3.14
C THR A 134 -15.88 -8.93 3.76
N PRO A 135 -16.05 -10.18 3.30
CA PRO A 135 -15.41 -11.35 3.88
C PRO A 135 -13.95 -11.46 3.40
N PHE A 136 -13.13 -10.49 3.79
CA PHE A 136 -11.74 -10.38 3.36
C PHE A 136 -10.81 -10.34 4.56
N TRP A 137 -9.88 -11.30 4.64
CA TRP A 137 -8.84 -11.31 5.66
C TRP A 137 -7.50 -10.95 5.03
N LEU A 138 -7.02 -9.74 5.34
CA LEU A 138 -5.75 -9.20 4.86
C LEU A 138 -4.71 -9.17 5.98
N MET A 139 -3.56 -9.79 5.74
CA MET A 139 -2.39 -9.76 6.59
C MET A 139 -1.26 -8.95 5.95
N CYS A 140 -0.69 -8.02 6.69
CA CYS A 140 0.44 -7.18 6.25
C CYS A 140 1.68 -7.54 7.07
N PRO A 141 2.73 -8.15 6.49
CA PRO A 141 3.93 -8.54 7.22
C PRO A 141 4.92 -7.38 7.35
N TYR A 142 5.56 -7.25 8.52
CA TYR A 142 6.58 -6.25 8.82
C TYR A 142 7.82 -6.88 9.46
N ASP A 143 8.97 -6.68 8.82
CA ASP A 143 10.28 -7.06 9.34
C ASP A 143 10.73 -6.06 10.43
N VAL A 144 10.54 -6.42 11.70
CA VAL A 144 10.94 -5.53 12.82
C VAL A 144 12.45 -5.53 13.06
N GLY A 145 13.20 -6.42 12.39
CA GLY A 145 14.66 -6.43 12.42
C GLY A 145 15.29 -5.43 11.44
N GLN A 146 14.59 -5.10 10.34
CA GLN A 146 15.09 -4.22 9.29
C GLN A 146 14.36 -2.88 9.18
N LEU A 147 13.08 -2.81 9.56
CA LEU A 147 12.31 -1.57 9.49
C LEU A 147 12.55 -0.69 10.71
N ASP A 148 12.56 0.63 10.47
CA ASP A 148 12.68 1.61 11.55
C ASP A 148 11.51 1.50 12.54
N ALA A 149 11.80 1.75 13.82
CA ALA A 149 10.78 1.69 14.87
C ALA A 149 9.57 2.60 14.59
N SER A 150 9.77 3.75 13.95
CA SER A 150 8.68 4.66 13.56
C SER A 150 7.73 4.06 12.51
N VAL A 151 8.22 3.18 11.63
CA VAL A 151 7.40 2.44 10.66
C VAL A 151 6.52 1.44 11.40
N ILE A 152 7.10 0.72 12.36
CA ILE A 152 6.37 -0.26 13.18
C ILE A 152 5.34 0.45 14.08
N GLU A 153 5.67 1.60 14.65
CA GLU A 153 4.72 2.43 15.39
C GLU A 153 3.50 2.82 14.55
N GLU A 154 3.71 3.12 13.27
CA GLU A 154 2.61 3.43 12.35
C GLU A 154 1.76 2.21 12.02
N ALA A 155 2.38 1.02 11.88
CA ALA A 155 1.65 -0.23 11.71
C ALA A 155 0.64 -0.45 12.86
N TYR A 156 1.01 -0.11 14.09
CA TYR A 156 0.09 -0.15 15.24
C TYR A 156 -1.09 0.82 15.12
N ARG A 157 -0.90 1.98 14.47
CA ARG A 157 -1.96 2.99 14.29
C ARG A 157 -2.89 2.66 13.13
N SER A 158 -2.39 1.96 12.10
CA SER A 158 -3.14 1.59 10.90
C SER A 158 -3.83 0.23 10.97
N HIS A 159 -3.37 -0.71 11.80
CA HIS A 159 -3.95 -2.07 11.88
C HIS A 159 -4.80 -2.27 13.15
N PRO A 160 -6.08 -2.70 13.03
CA PRO A 160 -6.92 -3.08 14.16
C PRO A 160 -6.35 -4.21 15.02
N ALA A 161 -5.57 -5.12 14.45
CA ALA A 161 -4.96 -6.24 15.17
C ALA A 161 -3.49 -6.45 14.78
N ILE A 162 -2.73 -6.96 15.74
CA ILE A 162 -1.30 -7.24 15.65
C ILE A 162 -1.10 -8.73 15.93
N VAL A 163 -0.37 -9.36 15.05
CA VAL A 163 -0.08 -10.79 15.05
C VAL A 163 1.43 -10.97 15.21
N TYR A 164 1.77 -11.89 16.10
CA TYR A 164 3.07 -12.54 16.23
C TYR A 164 2.84 -14.04 16.07
N VAL A 165 3.90 -14.81 15.82
CA VAL A 165 3.81 -16.27 15.65
C VAL A 165 2.98 -16.97 16.73
N GLU A 166 3.11 -16.53 17.99
CA GLU A 166 2.40 -17.15 19.13
C GLU A 166 1.28 -16.27 19.73
N GLN A 167 1.06 -15.06 19.21
CA GLN A 167 0.18 -14.09 19.85
C GLN A 167 -0.66 -13.32 18.85
N TYR A 168 -1.97 -13.31 19.09
CA TYR A 168 -2.93 -12.43 18.45
C TYR A 168 -3.43 -11.40 19.45
N ARG A 169 -3.40 -10.10 19.12
CA ARG A 169 -3.95 -9.05 19.98
C ARG A 169 -4.56 -7.90 19.17
N GLY A 170 -5.61 -7.28 19.69
CA GLY A 170 -6.07 -6.00 19.17
C GLY A 170 -5.01 -4.91 19.39
N SER A 171 -4.84 -4.00 18.43
CA SER A 171 -3.97 -2.84 18.62
C SER A 171 -4.65 -1.81 19.51
N THR A 172 -4.02 -1.49 20.64
CA THR A 172 -4.49 -0.41 21.54
C THR A 172 -4.22 0.99 20.99
N LEU A 173 -3.46 1.11 19.90
CA LEU A 173 -3.08 2.37 19.27
C LEU A 173 -3.84 2.60 17.94
N TYR A 174 -4.70 1.67 17.54
CA TYR A 174 -5.44 1.79 16.29
C TYR A 174 -6.24 3.09 16.26
N GLY A 175 -5.90 3.96 15.29
CA GLY A 175 -6.42 5.32 15.23
C GLY A 175 -7.67 5.47 14.36
N GLY A 176 -8.07 4.42 13.63
CA GLY A 176 -9.28 4.40 12.81
C GLY A 176 -9.35 5.56 11.80
N ARG A 177 -10.57 6.05 11.55
CA ARG A 177 -10.79 7.10 10.53
C ARG A 177 -10.01 8.39 10.82
N ASN A 178 -9.91 8.80 12.09
CA ASN A 178 -9.18 10.00 12.48
C ASN A 178 -7.70 9.93 12.09
N HIS A 179 -7.11 8.74 12.15
CA HIS A 179 -5.73 8.52 11.75
C HIS A 179 -5.56 8.68 10.23
N VAL A 180 -6.47 8.11 9.43
CA VAL A 180 -6.48 8.30 7.97
C VAL A 180 -6.55 9.78 7.62
N ASP A 181 -7.48 10.52 8.23
CA ASP A 181 -7.64 11.94 7.94
C ASP A 181 -6.41 12.77 8.39
N THR A 182 -5.73 12.34 9.47
CA THR A 182 -4.48 12.96 9.95
C THR A 182 -3.33 12.72 8.98
N VAL A 183 -3.10 11.47 8.56
CA VAL A 183 -2.01 11.12 7.61
C VAL A 183 -2.25 11.80 6.27
N PHE A 184 -3.47 11.75 5.75
CA PHE A 184 -3.83 12.37 4.47
C PHE A 184 -3.75 13.91 4.51
N GLY A 185 -4.10 14.52 5.64
CA GLY A 185 -4.05 15.97 5.84
C GLY A 185 -2.67 16.51 6.23
N SER A 186 -1.68 15.64 6.47
CA SER A 186 -0.33 16.05 6.86
C SER A 186 0.43 16.67 5.70
N GLU A 187 1.22 17.72 5.98
CA GLU A 187 2.12 18.27 4.97
C GLU A 187 3.22 17.25 4.65
N LEU A 188 3.50 17.10 3.35
CA LEU A 188 4.64 16.31 2.91
C LEU A 188 5.94 16.98 3.39
N PRO A 189 6.96 16.19 3.78
CA PRO A 189 8.26 16.74 4.13
C PRO A 189 8.80 17.65 3.01
N PRO A 190 9.45 18.78 3.35
CA PRO A 190 10.01 19.66 2.34
C PRO A 190 11.10 18.92 1.54
N LEU A 191 11.02 19.00 0.22
CA LEU A 191 12.09 18.51 -0.64
C LEU A 191 13.31 19.42 -0.51
N SER A 192 14.49 18.81 -0.33
CA SER A 192 15.76 19.51 -0.27
C SER A 192 16.23 19.95 -1.67
N GLY A 193 17.03 21.03 -1.71
CA GLY A 193 17.59 21.57 -2.95
C GLY A 193 16.83 22.79 -3.49
N THR A 194 17.36 23.39 -4.56
CA THR A 194 16.76 24.56 -5.20
C THR A 194 15.63 24.14 -6.13
N SER A 195 14.42 24.65 -5.89
CA SER A 195 13.30 24.50 -6.81
C SER A 195 13.26 25.64 -7.83
N ILE A 196 12.73 25.32 -9.01
CA ILE A 196 12.22 26.31 -9.95
C ILE A 196 10.72 26.43 -9.71
N ASP A 197 10.31 27.61 -9.28
CA ASP A 197 8.92 27.92 -8.98
C ASP A 197 8.27 28.62 -10.18
N ARG A 198 7.02 28.24 -10.46
CA ARG A 198 6.15 28.91 -11.43
C ARG A 198 4.77 29.12 -10.82
N TYR A 199 4.39 30.37 -10.69
CA TYR A 199 3.02 30.76 -10.38
C TYR A 199 2.15 30.63 -11.63
N PHE A 200 0.88 30.27 -11.45
CA PHE A 200 -0.11 30.23 -12.52
C PHE A 200 -1.47 30.72 -12.02
N GLY A 201 -2.21 31.41 -12.88
CA GLY A 201 -3.64 31.66 -12.76
C GLY A 201 -4.44 30.98 -13.88
N PRO A 202 -5.75 31.28 -14.00
CA PRO A 202 -6.61 30.72 -15.05
C PRO A 202 -6.10 30.96 -16.47
N ASP A 203 -5.48 32.11 -16.73
CA ASP A 203 -4.98 32.49 -18.05
C ASP A 203 -3.65 31.82 -18.43
N ASP A 204 -2.93 31.27 -17.45
CA ASP A 204 -1.61 30.67 -17.63
C ASP A 204 -1.65 29.18 -17.99
N LEU A 205 -2.83 28.55 -17.95
CA LEU A 205 -2.99 27.10 -18.07
C LEU A 205 -2.34 26.54 -19.33
N ARG A 206 -2.42 27.21 -20.48
CA ARG A 206 -1.82 26.71 -21.73
C ARG A 206 -0.30 26.55 -21.65
N GLY A 207 0.37 27.33 -20.80
CA GLY A 207 1.82 27.34 -20.70
C GLY A 207 2.40 26.30 -19.76
N ILE A 208 1.58 25.66 -18.91
CA ILE A 208 2.04 24.77 -17.83
C ILE A 208 2.72 23.53 -18.42
N SER A 209 2.04 22.81 -19.30
CA SER A 209 2.57 21.59 -19.92
C SER A 209 3.93 21.81 -20.60
N SER A 210 4.07 22.87 -21.40
CA SER A 210 5.35 23.19 -22.08
C SER A 210 6.49 23.47 -21.08
N PHE A 211 6.20 24.21 -20.00
CA PHE A 211 7.20 24.50 -18.97
C PHE A 211 7.66 23.24 -18.23
N VAL A 212 6.74 22.38 -17.82
CA VAL A 212 7.09 21.13 -17.12
C VAL A 212 7.89 20.23 -18.06
N ALA A 213 7.43 20.02 -19.29
CA ALA A 213 8.12 19.16 -20.25
C ALA A 213 9.56 19.62 -20.53
N ILE A 214 9.75 20.91 -20.82
CA ILE A 214 11.08 21.47 -21.11
C ILE A 214 12.00 21.36 -19.90
N ARG A 215 11.53 21.74 -18.70
CA ARG A 215 12.36 21.73 -17.49
C ARG A 215 12.72 20.31 -17.07
N SER A 216 11.78 19.38 -17.12
CA SER A 216 12.04 17.99 -16.77
C SER A 216 12.98 17.30 -17.76
N TYR A 217 12.83 17.56 -19.07
CA TYR A 217 13.76 17.04 -20.07
C TYR A 217 15.16 17.63 -19.90
N ALA A 218 15.27 18.95 -19.66
CA ALA A 218 16.55 19.61 -19.40
C ALA A 218 17.23 19.09 -18.12
N ALA A 219 16.47 18.58 -17.16
CA ALA A 219 16.97 17.91 -15.96
C ALA A 219 17.35 16.42 -16.18
N GLY A 220 17.32 15.93 -17.42
CA GLY A 220 17.77 14.58 -17.78
C GLY A 220 16.67 13.51 -17.79
N MET A 221 15.41 13.88 -17.59
CA MET A 221 14.31 12.92 -17.72
C MET A 221 14.07 12.54 -19.20
N ARG A 222 13.74 11.28 -19.46
CA ARG A 222 13.38 10.85 -20.82
C ARG A 222 12.19 11.64 -21.34
N ALA A 223 12.17 11.90 -22.65
CA ALA A 223 11.15 12.73 -23.28
C ALA A 223 9.72 12.22 -23.07
N ASP A 224 9.51 10.90 -23.13
CA ASP A 224 8.21 10.27 -22.87
C ASP A 224 7.74 10.55 -21.42
N LYS A 225 8.64 10.42 -20.44
CA LYS A 225 8.32 10.70 -19.04
C LYS A 225 8.14 12.18 -18.73
N ALA A 226 8.89 13.05 -19.40
CA ALA A 226 8.68 14.49 -19.33
C ALA A 226 7.30 14.90 -19.88
N ALA A 227 6.85 14.27 -20.96
CA ALA A 227 5.50 14.48 -21.48
C ALA A 227 4.42 13.96 -20.53
N ASP A 228 4.57 12.73 -20.00
CA ASP A 228 3.63 12.15 -19.00
C ASP A 228 3.46 13.08 -17.78
N LEU A 229 4.58 13.55 -17.21
CA LEU A 229 4.55 14.46 -16.06
C LEU A 229 3.90 15.80 -16.42
N ALA A 230 4.18 16.34 -17.60
CA ALA A 230 3.61 17.61 -18.05
C ALA A 230 2.08 17.53 -18.18
N VAL A 231 1.55 16.41 -18.70
CA VAL A 231 0.10 16.17 -18.76
C VAL A 231 -0.48 16.08 -17.35
N ALA A 232 0.14 15.29 -16.46
CA ALA A 232 -0.36 15.15 -15.09
C ALA A 232 -0.43 16.51 -14.35
N VAL A 233 0.62 17.33 -14.44
CA VAL A 233 0.65 18.65 -13.80
C VAL A 233 -0.37 19.61 -14.44
N GLN A 234 -0.53 19.57 -15.76
CA GLN A 234 -1.54 20.36 -16.48
C GLN A 234 -2.96 20.03 -16.00
N GLU A 235 -3.28 18.74 -15.88
CA GLU A 235 -4.58 18.27 -15.42
C GLU A 235 -4.82 18.67 -13.98
N LEU A 236 -3.84 18.51 -13.08
CA LEU A 236 -3.97 18.93 -11.68
C LEU A 236 -4.20 20.44 -11.54
N ALA A 237 -3.44 21.25 -12.29
CA ALA A 237 -3.60 22.70 -12.30
C ALA A 237 -4.98 23.11 -12.84
N SER A 238 -5.38 22.55 -13.99
CA SER A 238 -6.67 22.82 -14.61
C SER A 238 -7.80 22.42 -13.66
N SER A 239 -7.75 21.22 -13.10
CA SER A 239 -8.74 20.68 -12.18
C SER A 239 -8.89 21.53 -10.92
N SER A 240 -7.78 22.09 -10.41
CA SER A 240 -7.80 23.01 -9.27
C SER A 240 -8.51 24.32 -9.58
N ILE A 241 -8.24 24.94 -10.74
CA ILE A 241 -8.94 26.16 -11.19
C ILE A 241 -10.44 25.88 -11.39
N HIS A 242 -10.80 24.75 -12.02
CA HIS A 242 -12.20 24.37 -12.22
C HIS A 242 -12.95 24.15 -10.89
N ARG A 243 -12.24 23.74 -9.83
CA ARG A 243 -12.78 23.62 -8.47
C ARG A 243 -12.80 24.95 -7.68
N GLY A 244 -12.45 26.06 -8.31
CA GLY A 244 -12.56 27.40 -7.73
C GLY A 244 -11.26 27.98 -7.17
N ALA A 245 -10.11 27.34 -7.39
CA ALA A 245 -8.82 27.96 -7.04
C ALA A 245 -8.57 29.18 -7.95
N SER A 246 -7.99 30.24 -7.38
CA SER A 246 -7.58 31.45 -8.13
C SER A 246 -6.23 31.30 -8.84
N GLY A 247 -5.49 30.24 -8.54
CA GLY A 247 -4.14 30.00 -9.04
C GLY A 247 -3.43 28.94 -8.22
N GLY A 248 -2.14 28.77 -8.48
CA GLY A 248 -1.27 27.88 -7.70
C GLY A 248 0.20 28.08 -8.01
N VAL A 249 1.03 27.25 -7.36
CA VAL A 249 2.48 27.24 -7.55
C VAL A 249 2.91 25.84 -7.99
N ILE A 250 3.61 25.76 -9.10
CA ILE A 250 4.34 24.56 -9.52
C ILE A 250 5.77 24.72 -9.06
N ARG A 251 6.28 23.78 -8.29
CA ARG A 251 7.69 23.71 -7.88
C ARG A 251 8.32 22.48 -8.51
N LEU A 252 9.44 22.66 -9.20
CA LEU A 252 10.20 21.58 -9.82
C LEU A 252 11.60 21.52 -9.20
N TRP A 253 11.98 20.35 -8.69
CA TRP A 253 13.33 20.07 -8.20
C TRP A 253 14.06 19.21 -9.22
N ALA A 254 15.32 19.57 -9.51
CA ALA A 254 16.23 18.68 -10.22
C ALA A 254 17.05 17.92 -9.17
N ARG A 255 17.27 16.62 -9.40
CA ARG A 255 18.22 15.82 -8.61
C ARG A 255 19.64 16.04 -9.12
#